data_AF-A0A925DXI9-F1
#
_entry.id   AF-A0A925DXI9-F1
#
_cell.length_a   1.000
_cell.length_b   1.000
_cell.length_c   1.000
_cell.angle_alpha   90.00
_cell.angle_beta   90.00
_cell.angle_gamma   90.00
#
_symmetry.space_group_name_H-M   'P 1'
#
loop_
_entity.id
_entity.type
_entity.pdbx_description
1 polymer ?
#
loop_
_entity_poly.entity_id
_entity_poly.type
_entity_poly.pdbx_seq_one_letter_code
_entity_poly.pdbx_strand_id
1 'polypeptide(L)'
;MMKEITVKSNDTRNFAFFISGNGIGTLVYKNWFSLTAEIKLADHQSFVIEPKGVWGTTVEVKKDEKTLLSFKMSWGGNIIFKTFLGGKENEFIFRKKGMLKNVYTLADKDGNQLIEVQPDFKWGKMSFDYVIVAND
;
A
#
# COMPACT_ATOMS: atom_id res chain seq x y z
N MET A 1 16.07 8.02 -10.75
CA MET A 1 15.37 7.13 -11.70
C MET A 1 14.05 6.71 -11.09
N MET A 2 12.93 6.98 -11.77
CA MET A 2 11.62 6.52 -11.30
C MET A 2 11.58 4.98 -11.25
N LYS A 3 11.02 4.43 -10.17
CA LYS A 3 10.80 2.98 -10.05
C LYS A 3 9.32 2.68 -10.23
N GLU A 4 9.02 1.73 -11.11
CA GLU A 4 7.66 1.28 -11.36
C GLU A 4 7.46 -0.13 -10.80
N ILE A 5 6.35 -0.31 -10.08
CA ILE A 5 5.90 -1.60 -9.56
C ILE A 5 4.50 -1.85 -10.13
N THR A 6 4.32 -2.98 -10.81
CA THR A 6 2.99 -3.44 -11.22
C THR A 6 2.42 -4.36 -10.16
N VAL A 7 1.16 -4.14 -9.79
CA VAL A 7 0.40 -5.00 -8.89
C VAL A 7 -0.74 -5.63 -9.68
N LYS A 8 -0.73 -6.95 -9.80
CA LYS A 8 -1.81 -7.70 -10.44
C LYS A 8 -2.76 -8.27 -9.41
N SER A 9 -4.05 -8.00 -9.56
CA SER A 9 -5.10 -8.71 -8.81
C SER A 9 -5.36 -10.05 -9.50
N ASN A 10 -5.04 -11.14 -8.80
CA ASN A 10 -5.36 -12.49 -9.23
C ASN A 10 -6.81 -12.85 -8.87
N ASP A 11 -7.25 -12.39 -7.70
CA ASP A 11 -8.64 -12.41 -7.26
C ASP A 11 -8.88 -11.28 -6.24
N THR A 12 -9.99 -11.33 -5.50
CA THR A 12 -10.36 -10.31 -4.50
C THR A 12 -9.47 -10.28 -3.25
N ARG A 13 -8.64 -11.29 -3.03
CA ARG A 13 -7.78 -11.46 -1.85
C ARG A 13 -6.30 -11.53 -2.19
N ASN A 14 -5.95 -11.93 -3.41
CA ASN A 14 -4.58 -12.24 -3.81
C ASN A 14 -4.06 -11.22 -4.82
N PHE A 15 -2.97 -10.56 -4.45
CA PHE A 15 -2.28 -9.56 -5.25
C PHE A 15 -0.82 -9.98 -5.43
N ALA A 16 -0.28 -9.82 -6.63
CA ALA A 16 1.10 -10.15 -6.96
C ALA A 16 1.86 -8.91 -7.43
N PHE A 17 3.10 -8.75 -6.97
CA PHE A 17 3.96 -7.60 -7.21
C PHE A 17 5.03 -7.91 -8.24
N PHE A 18 5.28 -6.99 -9.17
CA PHE A 18 6.26 -7.15 -10.23
C PHE A 18 7.12 -5.89 -10.42
N ILE A 19 8.42 -6.07 -10.62
CA ILE A 19 9.35 -5.03 -11.08
C ILE A 19 9.99 -5.52 -12.38
N SER A 20 9.87 -4.74 -13.45
CA SER A 20 10.39 -5.09 -14.78
C SER A 20 9.96 -6.50 -15.25
N GLY A 21 8.72 -6.89 -14.91
CA GLY A 21 8.16 -8.21 -15.22
C GLY A 21 8.55 -9.35 -14.27
N ASN A 22 9.53 -9.15 -13.39
CA ASN A 22 9.94 -10.15 -12.40
C ASN A 22 9.06 -10.08 -11.16
N GLY A 23 8.49 -11.22 -10.76
CA GLY A 23 7.67 -11.32 -9.55
C GLY A 23 8.52 -11.14 -8.29
N ILE A 24 8.20 -10.15 -7.46
CA ILE A 24 8.98 -9.81 -6.25
C ILE A 24 8.27 -10.19 -4.95
N GLY A 25 6.99 -10.58 -5.02
CA GLY A 25 6.22 -10.93 -3.85
C GLY A 25 4.71 -10.93 -4.08
N THR A 26 3.97 -11.16 -3.01
CA THR A 26 2.51 -11.18 -2.99
C THR A 26 1.97 -10.49 -1.74
N LEU A 27 0.71 -10.07 -1.83
CA LEU A 27 -0.13 -9.68 -0.70
C LEU A 27 -1.39 -10.53 -0.71
N VAL A 28 -1.70 -11.14 0.43
CA VAL A 28 -2.82 -12.06 0.58
C VAL A 28 -3.67 -11.65 1.78
N TYR A 29 -4.91 -11.21 1.52
CA TYR A 29 -5.89 -10.98 2.58
C TYR A 29 -6.35 -12.31 3.18
N LYS A 30 -6.47 -12.37 4.51
CA LYS A 30 -6.97 -13.59 5.19
C LYS A 30 -8.36 -13.95 4.67
N ASN A 31 -9.30 -12.99 4.70
CA ASN A 31 -10.68 -13.14 4.25
C ASN A 31 -11.12 -11.91 3.43
N TRP A 32 -12.18 -12.05 2.62
CA TRP A 32 -12.67 -11.02 1.69
C TRP A 32 -13.18 -9.73 2.36
N PHE A 33 -13.52 -9.77 3.65
CA PHE A 33 -13.97 -8.62 4.45
C PHE A 33 -12.95 -8.18 5.52
N SER A 34 -11.71 -8.68 5.45
CA SER A 34 -10.68 -8.42 6.45
C SER A 34 -9.70 -7.36 5.99
N LEU A 35 -9.29 -6.47 6.91
CA LEU A 35 -8.10 -5.63 6.73
C LEU A 35 -6.79 -6.37 7.10
N THR A 36 -6.90 -7.61 7.57
CA THR A 36 -5.74 -8.45 7.88
C THR A 36 -5.21 -9.12 6.63
N ALA A 37 -3.93 -8.91 6.33
CA ALA A 37 -3.25 -9.48 5.18
C ALA A 37 -1.81 -9.87 5.52
N GLU A 38 -1.21 -10.70 4.69
CA GLU A 38 0.20 -11.07 4.74
C GLU A 38 0.88 -10.63 3.44
N ILE A 39 2.04 -9.98 3.56
CA ILE A 39 2.95 -9.74 2.44
C ILE A 39 4.06 -10.79 2.52
N LYS A 40 4.35 -11.45 1.39
CA LYS A 40 5.52 -12.34 1.23
C LYS A 40 6.37 -11.85 0.08
N LEU A 41 7.65 -11.57 0.33
CA LEU A 41 8.61 -11.20 -0.68
C LEU A 41 9.37 -12.42 -1.20
N ALA A 42 9.93 -12.31 -2.40
CA ALA A 42 10.70 -13.38 -3.05
C ALA A 42 11.99 -13.74 -2.29
N ASP A 43 12.50 -12.83 -1.46
CA ASP A 43 13.66 -13.04 -0.57
C ASP A 43 13.28 -13.66 0.78
N HIS A 44 12.09 -14.27 0.86
CA HIS A 44 11.52 -14.91 2.04
C HIS A 44 11.20 -13.97 3.21
N GLN A 45 11.28 -12.65 3.03
CA GLN A 45 10.76 -11.72 4.04
C GLN A 45 9.24 -11.75 4.06
N SER A 46 8.66 -11.73 5.26
CA SER A 46 7.22 -11.64 5.48
C SER A 46 6.85 -10.45 6.34
N PHE A 47 5.67 -9.90 6.07
CA PHE A 47 5.11 -8.79 6.83
C PHE A 47 3.63 -9.06 7.07
N VAL A 48 3.14 -8.66 8.25
CA VAL A 48 1.73 -8.79 8.62
C VAL A 48 1.10 -7.41 8.61
N ILE A 49 -0.05 -7.30 7.93
CA ILE A 49 -0.93 -6.16 7.98
C ILE A 49 -2.10 -6.52 8.90
N GLU A 50 -2.37 -5.72 9.91
CA GLU A 50 -3.50 -5.96 10.79
C GLU A 50 -4.08 -4.68 11.41
N PRO A 51 -5.41 -4.62 11.63
CA PRO A 51 -6.01 -3.52 12.37
C PRO A 51 -5.56 -3.56 13.83
N LYS A 52 -5.41 -2.37 14.43
CA LYS A 52 -5.09 -2.19 15.85
C LYS A 52 -6.05 -1.20 16.52
N GLY A 53 -6.27 -1.45 17.81
CA GLY A 53 -7.09 -0.63 18.68
C GLY A 53 -8.55 -1.04 18.68
N VAL A 54 -9.30 -0.54 19.66
CA VAL A 54 -10.68 -0.96 19.96
C VAL A 54 -11.67 -0.61 18.84
N TRP A 55 -11.32 0.34 17.96
CA TRP A 55 -12.16 0.79 16.86
C TRP A 55 -11.65 0.37 15.47
N GLY A 56 -10.51 -0.33 15.39
CA GLY A 56 -9.93 -0.79 14.12
C GLY A 56 -9.59 0.31 13.10
N THR A 57 -9.56 1.58 13.53
CA THR A 57 -9.34 2.75 12.64
C THR A 57 -7.88 2.97 12.27
N THR A 58 -6.97 2.27 12.95
CA THR A 58 -5.54 2.23 12.64
C THR A 58 -5.18 0.84 12.15
N VAL A 59 -4.39 0.78 11.10
CA VAL A 59 -3.80 -0.46 10.56
C VAL A 59 -2.30 -0.38 10.71
N GLU A 60 -1.68 -1.46 11.15
CA GLU A 60 -0.22 -1.58 11.28
C GLU A 60 0.33 -2.58 10.27
N VAL A 61 1.55 -2.32 9.81
CA VAL A 61 2.40 -3.25 9.07
C VAL A 61 3.58 -3.62 9.97
N LYS A 62 3.73 -4.91 10.23
CA LYS A 62 4.69 -5.46 11.19
C LYS A 62 5.64 -6.45 10.54
N LYS A 63 6.86 -6.52 11.08
CA LYS A 63 7.83 -7.60 10.86
C LYS A 63 8.35 -8.05 12.22
N ASP A 64 8.31 -9.35 12.51
CA ASP A 64 8.77 -9.93 13.77
C ASP A 64 8.22 -9.16 14.99
N GLU A 65 6.90 -8.94 15.02
CA GLU A 65 6.15 -8.16 16.04
C GLU A 65 6.44 -6.66 16.10
N LYS A 66 7.48 -6.17 15.42
CA LYS A 66 7.83 -4.75 15.35
C LYS A 66 6.99 -4.03 14.30
N THR A 67 6.31 -2.98 14.72
CA THR A 67 5.60 -2.06 13.82
C THR A 67 6.60 -1.27 12.99
N LEU A 68 6.54 -1.42 11.66
CA LEU A 68 7.37 -0.68 10.70
C LEU A 68 6.62 0.53 10.13
N LEU A 69 5.31 0.40 9.99
CA LEU A 69 4.42 1.39 9.43
C LEU A 69 3.06 1.29 10.09
N SER A 70 2.38 2.41 10.27
CA SER A 70 0.97 2.45 10.62
C SER A 70 0.24 3.47 9.76
N PHE A 71 -1.05 3.25 9.53
CA PHE A 71 -1.87 4.23 8.83
C PHE A 71 -3.28 4.29 9.38
N LYS A 72 -3.86 5.48 9.31
CA LYS A 72 -5.24 5.75 9.74
C LYS A 72 -5.89 6.79 8.84
N MET A 73 -7.20 6.73 8.72
CA MET A 73 -7.96 7.78 8.03
C MET A 73 -8.01 9.04 8.92
N SER A 74 -7.73 10.18 8.31
CA SER A 74 -7.97 11.50 8.90
C SER A 74 -9.42 11.92 8.71
N TRP A 75 -9.89 12.84 9.54
CA TRP A 75 -11.23 13.41 9.42
C TRP A 75 -11.52 14.06 8.05
N GLY A 76 -10.48 14.56 7.36
CA GLY A 76 -10.60 15.13 6.02
C GLY A 76 -10.62 14.10 4.87
N GLY A 77 -10.71 12.80 5.18
CA GLY A 77 -10.76 11.73 4.18
C GLY A 77 -9.41 11.32 3.58
N ASN A 78 -8.31 11.97 3.98
CA ASN A 78 -6.96 11.52 3.64
C ASN A 78 -6.54 10.35 4.54
N ILE A 79 -5.60 9.52 4.09
CA ILE A 79 -4.95 8.51 4.92
C ILE A 79 -3.59 9.02 5.37
N ILE A 80 -3.32 9.01 6.67
CA ILE A 80 -2.05 9.42 7.25
C ILE A 80 -1.21 8.18 7.49
N PHE A 81 -0.04 8.13 6.87
CA PHE A 81 0.95 7.06 7.02
C PHE A 81 2.05 7.52 7.97
N LYS A 82 2.41 6.68 8.94
CA LYS A 82 3.55 6.88 9.83
C LYS A 82 4.52 5.72 9.64
N THR A 83 5.80 6.01 9.44
CA THR A 83 6.85 4.99 9.30
C THR A 83 7.82 5.10 10.47
N PHE A 84 8.36 3.97 10.91
CA PHE A 84 9.34 3.88 12.01
C PHE A 84 10.67 3.29 11.51
N LEU A 85 10.92 3.40 10.20
CA LEU A 85 12.12 2.88 9.55
C LEU A 85 13.35 3.70 9.93
N GLY A 86 14.48 3.02 10.15
CA GLY A 86 15.73 3.68 10.53
C GLY A 86 15.71 4.40 11.90
N GLY A 87 14.73 4.07 12.76
CA GLY A 87 14.61 4.67 14.10
C GLY A 87 14.08 6.11 14.09
N LYS A 88 13.57 6.60 12.95
CA LYS A 88 12.94 7.91 12.83
C LYS A 88 11.47 7.75 12.51
N GLU A 89 10.64 8.57 13.13
CA GLU A 89 9.23 8.70 12.77
C GLU A 89 9.11 9.67 11.58
N ASN A 90 8.57 9.20 10.47
CA ASN A 90 8.22 10.04 9.32
C ASN A 90 6.73 9.91 9.01
N GLU A 91 6.08 11.02 8.74
CA GLU A 91 4.66 11.08 8.39
C GLU A 91 4.49 11.43 6.91
N PHE A 92 3.53 10.77 6.27
CA PHE A 92 3.17 10.96 4.87
C PHE A 92 1.65 11.03 4.72
N ILE A 93 1.20 11.77 3.71
CA ILE A 93 -0.22 11.93 3.40
C ILE A 93 -0.53 11.18 2.12
N PHE A 94 -1.42 10.20 2.20
CA PHE A 94 -1.99 9.49 1.06
C PHE A 94 -3.38 10.02 0.75
N ARG A 95 -3.59 10.47 -0.48
CA ARG A 95 -4.84 11.10 -0.91
C ARG A 95 -5.11 10.90 -2.39
N LYS A 96 -6.37 11.10 -2.80
CA LYS A 96 -6.75 11.13 -4.22
C LYS A 96 -6.11 12.35 -4.91
N LYS A 97 -5.58 12.16 -6.11
CA LYS A 97 -4.98 13.18 -6.97
C LYS A 97 -6.06 13.79 -7.87
N GLY A 98 -6.51 15.01 -7.53
CA GLY A 98 -7.50 15.75 -8.32
C GLY A 98 -8.90 15.11 -8.36
N MET A 99 -9.78 15.64 -9.22
CA MET A 99 -11.19 15.19 -9.29
C MET A 99 -11.47 14.13 -10.36
N LEU A 100 -10.71 14.09 -11.47
CA LEU A 100 -11.08 13.37 -12.70
C LEU A 100 -10.60 11.92 -12.82
N LYS A 101 -9.53 11.52 -12.13
CA LYS A 101 -9.00 10.13 -12.18
C LYS A 101 -8.89 9.56 -10.77
N ASN A 102 -9.09 8.25 -10.63
CA ASN A 102 -8.86 7.52 -9.36
C ASN A 102 -7.36 7.30 -9.11
N VAL A 103 -6.53 8.31 -9.36
CA VAL A 103 -5.10 8.27 -9.06
C VAL A 103 -4.92 8.70 -7.61
N TYR A 104 -4.00 8.08 -6.90
CA TYR A 104 -3.67 8.41 -5.52
C TYR A 104 -2.19 8.76 -5.41
N THR A 105 -1.85 9.64 -4.47
CA THR A 105 -0.45 10.05 -4.24
C THR A 105 -0.11 9.94 -2.77
N LEU A 106 1.10 9.49 -2.47
CA LEU A 106 1.76 9.63 -1.18
C LEU A 106 2.72 10.82 -1.24
N ALA A 107 2.58 11.77 -0.33
CA ALA A 107 3.47 12.93 -0.22
C ALA A 107 4.06 13.06 1.18
N ASP A 108 5.26 13.65 1.27
CA ASP A 108 5.88 14.01 2.55
C ASP A 108 5.22 15.26 3.18
N LYS A 109 5.75 15.66 4.34
CA LYS A 109 5.31 16.86 5.08
C LYS A 109 5.48 18.18 4.32
N ASP A 110 6.41 18.22 3.36
CA ASP A 110 6.73 19.41 2.57
C ASP A 110 5.88 19.45 1.28
N GLY A 111 5.06 18.41 1.05
CA GLY A 111 4.14 18.29 -0.08
C GLY A 111 4.77 17.64 -1.32
N ASN A 112 6.00 17.13 -1.22
CA ASN A 112 6.68 16.47 -2.32
C ASN A 112 6.01 15.11 -2.59
N GLN A 113 5.60 14.87 -3.82
CA GLN A 113 4.96 13.61 -4.22
C GLN A 113 6.02 12.52 -4.41
N LEU A 114 6.03 11.54 -3.50
CA LEU A 114 6.99 10.44 -3.52
C LEU A 114 6.45 9.22 -4.27
N ILE A 115 5.15 8.95 -4.16
CA ILE A 115 4.53 7.80 -4.81
C ILE A 115 3.25 8.23 -5.50
N GLU A 116 3.00 7.68 -6.68
CA GLU A 116 1.72 7.71 -7.37
C GLU A 116 1.19 6.28 -7.56
N VAL A 117 -0.10 6.08 -7.31
CA VAL A 117 -0.81 4.81 -7.51
C VAL A 117 -1.90 5.03 -8.55
N GLN A 118 -1.82 4.30 -9.66
CA GLN A 118 -2.76 4.36 -10.77
C GLN A 118 -3.50 3.02 -10.88
N PRO A 119 -4.80 2.97 -10.53
CA PRO A 119 -5.64 1.82 -10.81
C PRO A 119 -5.87 1.68 -12.31
N ASP A 120 -5.77 0.45 -12.80
CA ASP A 120 -6.02 0.06 -14.18
C ASP A 120 -7.12 -0.99 -14.20
N PHE A 121 -8.33 -0.57 -14.58
CA PHE A 121 -9.50 -1.45 -14.59
C PHE A 121 -9.44 -2.45 -15.74
N LYS A 122 -9.43 -3.73 -15.40
CA LYS A 122 -9.37 -4.83 -16.36
C LYS A 122 -10.77 -5.37 -16.60
N TRP A 123 -11.45 -4.81 -17.59
CA TRP A 123 -12.82 -5.19 -18.00
C TRP A 123 -13.03 -6.70 -18.15
N GLY A 124 -12.08 -7.43 -18.73
CA GLY A 124 -12.20 -8.88 -18.95
C GLY A 124 -12.22 -9.74 -17.68
N LYS A 125 -11.71 -9.23 -16.55
CA LYS A 125 -11.74 -9.91 -15.25
C LYS A 125 -12.51 -9.15 -14.17
N MET A 126 -13.11 -8.02 -14.54
CA MET A 126 -13.86 -7.13 -13.64
C MET A 126 -13.09 -6.83 -12.33
N SER A 127 -11.78 -6.61 -12.43
CA SER A 127 -10.92 -6.27 -11.29
C SER A 127 -9.91 -5.18 -11.66
N PHE A 128 -9.25 -4.61 -10.66
CA PHE A 128 -8.21 -3.60 -10.86
C PHE A 128 -6.84 -4.24 -10.74
N ASP A 129 -5.98 -3.95 -11.73
CA ASP A 129 -4.55 -3.95 -11.51
C ASP A 129 -4.11 -2.55 -11.06
N TYR A 130 -2.89 -2.41 -10.59
CA TYR A 130 -2.36 -1.14 -10.16
C TYR A 130 -0.94 -0.95 -10.68
N VAL A 131 -0.61 0.29 -11.02
CA VAL A 131 0.76 0.73 -11.28
C VAL A 131 1.15 1.69 -10.16
N ILE A 132 2.26 1.40 -9.50
CA ILE A 132 2.84 2.23 -8.44
C ILE A 132 4.13 2.81 -9.00
N VAL A 133 4.21 4.14 -9.07
CA VAL A 133 5.41 4.87 -9.49
C VAL A 133 6.01 5.55 -8.28
N ALA A 134 7.26 5.23 -7.96
CA ALA A 134 8.04 5.92 -6.95
C ALA A 134 8.99 6.93 -7.61
N ASN A 135 8.90 8.18 -7.16
CA ASN A 135 9.80 9.26 -7.52
C ASN A 135 11.00 9.24 -6.57
N ASP A 136 12.19 9.53 -7.10
CA ASP A 136 13.42 9.72 -6.31
C ASP A 136 13.47 11.13 -5.70
#